data_AF-A0A918FNQ3-F1
#
_entry.id   AF-A0A918FNQ3-F1
#
_cell.length_a   1.000
_cell.length_b   1.000
_cell.length_c   1.000
_cell.angle_alpha   90.00
_cell.angle_beta   90.00
_cell.angle_gamma   90.00
#
_symmetry.space_group_name_H-M   'P 1'
#
loop_
_entity.id
_entity.type
_entity.pdbx_description
1 polymer ?
#
loop_
_entity_poly.entity_id
_entity_poly.type
_entity_poly.pdbx_seq_one_letter_code
_entity_poly.pdbx_strand_id
1 'polypeptide(L)'
;MTELAHRQQQQTGPTVWVLSTGEDHEGGEVLGVYASKEAAKGPFVEAAKRIPFDLDQAWQDEESGAVHAHGGCDWVSLEPHPLITAAQLA
;
A
#
# COMPACT_ATOMS: atom_id res chain seq x y z
N MET A 1 0.86 -0.77 33.87
CA MET A 1 1.27 -1.39 32.59
C MET A 1 0.11 -1.16 31.64
N THR A 2 0.12 0.00 31.00
CA THR A 2 -1.03 0.53 30.27
C THR A 2 -1.12 -0.18 28.93
N GLU A 3 -2.20 -0.92 28.80
CA GLU A 3 -2.67 -1.63 27.61
C GLU A 3 -2.71 -0.65 26.43
N LEU A 4 -1.71 -0.71 25.54
CA LEU A 4 -1.81 -0.17 24.18
C LEU A 4 -2.69 -1.13 23.37
N ALA A 5 -3.96 -1.21 23.77
CA ALA A 5 -5.01 -1.60 22.86
C ALA A 5 -5.10 -0.47 21.82
N HIS A 6 -4.23 -0.52 20.81
CA HIS A 6 -4.55 0.01 19.51
C HIS A 6 -5.78 -0.78 19.08
N ARG A 7 -6.95 -0.25 19.47
CA ARG A 7 -8.23 -0.58 18.89
C ARG A 7 -7.97 -0.60 17.39
N GLN A 8 -7.92 -1.80 16.82
CA GLN A 8 -8.46 -2.05 15.50
C GLN A 8 -9.87 -1.47 15.55
N GLN A 9 -9.99 -0.17 15.27
CA GLN A 9 -11.23 0.37 14.79
C GLN A 9 -11.45 -0.40 13.51
N GLN A 10 -12.29 -1.43 13.56
CA GLN A 10 -12.92 -1.96 12.36
C GLN A 10 -13.52 -0.74 11.66
N GLN A 11 -12.77 -0.16 10.73
CA GLN A 11 -13.24 0.94 9.92
C GLN A 11 -14.30 0.34 9.02
N THR A 12 -15.56 0.53 9.41
CA THR A 12 -16.75 0.01 8.74
C THR A 12 -17.10 0.82 7.49
N GLY A 13 -16.09 1.29 6.76
CA GLY A 13 -16.22 2.13 5.57
C GLY A 13 -15.54 1.52 4.34
N PRO A 14 -15.80 2.07 3.15
CA PRO A 14 -15.10 1.64 1.94
C PRO A 14 -13.60 1.85 2.07
N THR A 15 -12.82 0.87 1.59
CA THR A 15 -11.36 0.92 1.52
C THR A 15 -10.95 1.07 0.06
N VAL A 16 -9.98 1.96 -0.21
CA VAL A 16 -9.30 2.04 -1.50
C VAL A 16 -7.90 1.46 -1.37
N TRP A 17 -7.32 1.04 -2.48
CA TRP A 17 -5.97 0.50 -2.53
C TRP A 17 -5.09 1.47 -3.29
N VAL A 18 -4.06 1.99 -2.64
CA VAL A 18 -3.16 2.99 -3.22
C VAL A 18 -1.91 2.26 -3.68
N LEU A 19 -1.62 2.37 -4.98
CA LEU A 19 -0.37 1.89 -5.57
C LEU A 19 0.62 3.06 -5.60
N SER A 20 1.77 2.86 -4.98
CA SER A 20 2.85 3.84 -4.93
C SER A 20 4.18 3.20 -5.32
N THR A 21 5.12 4.04 -5.72
CA THR A 21 6.52 3.66 -5.96
C THR A 21 7.43 4.76 -5.45
N GLY A 22 8.69 4.44 -5.20
CA GLY A 22 9.66 5.44 -4.82
C GLY A 22 11.04 4.85 -4.60
N GLU A 23 11.91 5.69 -4.04
CA GLU A 23 13.28 5.34 -3.68
C GLU A 23 13.49 5.57 -2.18
N ASP A 24 14.27 4.69 -1.56
CA ASP A 24 14.65 4.77 -0.17
C ASP A 24 15.30 6.13 0.12
N HIS A 25 14.83 6.80 1.17
CA HIS A 25 15.28 8.13 1.59
C HIS A 25 14.97 9.31 0.66
N GLU A 26 14.44 9.08 -0.55
CA GLU A 26 14.04 10.14 -1.49
C GLU A 26 12.51 10.35 -1.57
N GLY A 27 11.74 9.36 -1.10
CA GLY A 27 10.28 9.41 -1.09
C GLY A 27 9.69 8.73 -2.32
N GLY A 28 8.44 9.04 -2.64
CA GLY A 28 7.73 8.34 -3.71
C GLY A 28 6.52 9.08 -4.25
N GLU A 29 5.89 8.47 -5.25
CA GLU A 29 4.68 8.97 -5.90
C GLU A 29 3.56 7.93 -5.91
N VAL A 30 2.33 8.42 -6.03
CA VAL A 30 1.14 7.58 -6.20
C VAL A 30 0.91 7.33 -7.68
N LEU A 31 0.99 6.06 -8.09
CA LEU A 31 0.76 5.63 -9.46
C LEU A 31 -0.73 5.40 -9.75
N GLY A 32 -1.54 5.10 -8.72
CA GLY A 32 -2.98 4.93 -8.88
C GLY A 32 -3.71 4.60 -7.60
N VAL A 33 -5.03 4.74 -7.64
CA VAL A 33 -5.95 4.40 -6.56
C VAL A 33 -7.04 3.49 -7.11
N TYR A 34 -7.27 2.36 -6.45
CA TYR A 34 -8.12 1.28 -6.93
C TYR A 34 -9.20 0.94 -5.91
N ALA A 35 -10.36 0.49 -6.37
CA ALA A 35 -11.46 0.09 -5.49
C ALA A 35 -11.23 -1.26 -4.79
N SER A 36 -10.26 -2.06 -5.24
CA SER A 36 -9.91 -3.36 -4.67
C SER A 36 -8.47 -3.73 -4.97
N LYS A 37 -7.91 -4.66 -4.18
CA LYS A 37 -6.58 -5.23 -4.40
C LYS A 37 -6.49 -5.96 -5.73
N GLU A 38 -7.53 -6.69 -6.09
CA GLU A 38 -7.60 -7.49 -7.32
C GLU A 38 -7.51 -6.60 -8.56
N ALA A 39 -8.19 -5.44 -8.55
CA ALA A 39 -8.12 -4.48 -9.66
C ALA A 39 -6.71 -3.88 -9.82
N ALA A 40 -5.95 -3.77 -8.73
CA ALA A 40 -4.60 -3.22 -8.73
C ALA A 40 -3.50 -4.25 -9.06
N LYS A 41 -3.81 -5.56 -9.10
CA LYS A 41 -2.81 -6.62 -9.27
C LYS A 41 -1.97 -6.48 -10.54
N GLY A 42 -2.62 -6.23 -11.68
CA GLY A 42 -1.91 -6.02 -12.95
C GLY A 42 -0.97 -4.81 -12.90
N PRO A 43 -1.49 -3.61 -12.56
CA PRO A 43 -0.66 -2.41 -12.38
C PRO A 43 0.50 -2.58 -11.39
N PHE A 44 0.29 -3.28 -10.26
CA PHE A 44 1.36 -3.56 -9.30
C PHE A 44 2.49 -4.38 -9.93
N VAL A 45 2.15 -5.47 -10.64
CA VAL A 45 3.16 -6.31 -11.31
C VAL A 45 3.92 -5.52 -12.37
N GLU A 46 3.24 -4.66 -13.13
CA GLU A 46 3.89 -3.81 -14.13
C GLU A 46 4.78 -2.72 -13.51
N ALA A 47 4.41 -2.19 -12.35
CA ALA A 47 5.27 -1.27 -11.59
C ALA A 47 6.50 -2.01 -11.02
N ALA A 48 6.30 -3.18 -10.40
CA ALA A 48 7.39 -3.97 -9.83
C ALA A 48 8.43 -4.39 -10.87
N LYS A 49 8.01 -4.69 -12.11
CA LYS A 49 8.93 -4.99 -13.23
C LYS A 49 9.77 -3.80 -13.69
N ARG A 50 9.41 -2.57 -13.31
CA ARG A 50 10.16 -1.36 -13.67
C ARG A 50 11.25 -1.02 -12.66
N ILE A 51 11.31 -1.72 -11.52
CA ILE A 51 12.45 -1.64 -10.61
C ILE A 51 13.70 -2.04 -11.43
N PRO A 52 14.71 -1.16 -11.53
CA PRO A 52 15.85 -1.35 -12.43
C PRO A 52 16.81 -2.45 -11.97
N PHE A 53 16.66 -2.91 -10.73
CA PHE A 53 17.44 -3.99 -10.12
C PHE A 53 16.62 -5.28 -10.02
N ASP A 54 17.29 -6.39 -9.73
CA ASP A 54 16.59 -7.60 -9.32
C ASP A 54 15.79 -7.34 -8.03
N LEU A 55 14.64 -8.00 -7.89
CA LEU A 55 13.85 -7.91 -6.67
C LEU A 55 14.61 -8.60 -5.53
N ASP A 56 14.97 -7.82 -4.52
CA ASP A 56 15.58 -8.33 -3.30
C ASP A 56 14.53 -9.02 -2.43
N GLN A 57 13.35 -8.38 -2.32
CA GLN A 57 12.26 -8.84 -1.45
C GLN A 57 10.91 -8.52 -2.05
N ALA A 58 9.97 -9.45 -1.86
CA ALA A 58 8.55 -9.23 -2.06
C ALA A 58 7.78 -9.92 -0.94
N TRP A 59 6.86 -9.20 -0.31
CA TRP A 59 6.07 -9.74 0.79
C TRP A 59 4.66 -9.18 0.77
N GLN A 60 3.80 -9.86 1.52
CA GLN A 60 2.46 -9.40 1.81
C GLN A 60 2.31 -9.32 3.32
N ASP A 61 1.81 -8.20 3.81
CA ASP A 61 1.42 -8.05 5.20
C ASP A 61 0.18 -8.91 5.49
N GLU A 62 0.24 -9.77 6.52
CA GLU A 62 -0.82 -10.74 6.80
C GLU A 62 -2.09 -10.09 7.38
N GLU A 63 -1.94 -8.96 8.08
CA GLU A 63 -3.06 -8.29 8.76
C GLU A 63 -3.84 -7.39 7.81
N SER A 64 -3.14 -6.50 7.11
CA SER A 64 -3.72 -5.52 6.19
C SER A 64 -3.91 -6.08 4.78
N GLY A 65 -3.13 -7.10 4.40
CA GLY A 65 -3.06 -7.57 3.03
C GLY A 65 -2.29 -6.64 2.09
N ALA A 66 -1.59 -5.62 2.59
CA ALA A 66 -0.69 -4.78 1.80
C ALA A 66 0.38 -5.63 1.10
N VAL A 67 0.79 -5.23 -0.10
CA VAL A 67 1.79 -5.95 -0.89
C VAL A 67 2.92 -5.01 -1.23
N HIS A 68 4.14 -5.48 -1.03
CA HIS A 68 5.35 -4.69 -1.26
C HIS A 68 6.34 -5.49 -2.10
N ALA A 69 7.06 -4.77 -2.96
CA ALA A 69 8.21 -5.27 -3.71
C ALA A 69 9.32 -4.23 -3.62
N HIS A 70 10.55 -4.68 -3.39
CA HIS A 70 11.72 -3.85 -3.18
C HIS A 70 12.93 -4.47 -3.91
N GLY A 71 13.76 -3.61 -4.51
CA GLY A 71 15.00 -4.02 -5.15
C GLY A 71 15.98 -2.85 -5.24
N GLY A 72 17.20 -3.04 -4.75
CA GLY A 72 18.18 -1.96 -4.63
C GLY A 72 17.72 -0.91 -3.62
N CYS A 73 17.46 0.31 -4.09
CA CYS A 73 16.84 1.38 -3.31
C CYS A 73 15.38 1.62 -3.72
N ASP A 74 14.91 0.98 -4.79
CA ASP A 74 13.60 1.24 -5.36
C ASP A 74 12.53 0.31 -4.76
N TRP A 75 11.33 0.84 -4.62
CA TRP A 75 10.20 0.09 -4.06
C TRP A 75 8.90 0.36 -4.79
N VAL A 76 7.99 -0.60 -4.66
CA VAL A 76 6.60 -0.51 -5.07
C VAL A 76 5.74 -1.05 -3.95
N SER A 77 4.69 -0.32 -3.60
CA SER A 77 3.78 -0.65 -2.50
C SER A 77 2.33 -0.57 -2.95
N LEU A 78 1.51 -1.51 -2.52
CA LEU A 78 0.07 -1.52 -2.72
C LEU A 78 -0.61 -1.69 -1.35
N GLU A 79 -1.14 -0.59 -0.83
CA GLU A 79 -1.61 -0.50 0.55
C GLU A 79 -3.11 -0.18 0.63
N PRO A 80 -3.84 -0.79 1.58
CA PRO A 80 -5.23 -0.45 1.84
C PRO A 80 -5.32 0.86 2.64
N HIS A 81 -6.11 1.81 2.14
CA HIS A 81 -6.42 3.06 2.80
C HIS A 81 -7.94 3.18 3.00
N PRO A 82 -8.41 3.30 4.24
CA PRO A 82 -9.81 3.61 4.54
C PRO A 82 -10.21 4.95 3.91
N LEU A 83 -11.33 4.98 3.20
CA LEU A 83 -11.83 6.19 2.58
C LEU A 83 -12.56 7.04 3.62
N ILE A 84 -12.05 8.25 3.86
CA ILE A 84 -12.73 9.26 4.66
C ILE A 84 -13.59 10.12 3.73
N THR A 85 -14.90 10.09 3.94
CA THR A 85 -15.85 10.92 3.19
C THR A 85 -15.93 12.34 3.76
N ALA A 86 -16.41 13.29 2.96
CA ALA A 86 -16.57 14.68 3.39
C ALA A 86 -17.42 14.82 4.67
N ALA A 87 -18.44 13.99 4.86
CA ALA A 87 -19.29 14.00 6.05
C ALA A 87 -18.54 13.57 7.33
N GLN A 88 -17.42 12.86 7.21
CA GLN A 88 -16.60 12.39 8.33
C GLN A 88 -15.44 13.34 8.66
N LEU A 89 -15.21 14.38 7.85
CA LEU A 89 -14.18 15.40 8.09
C LEU A 89 -14.66 16.54 9.01
N ALA A 90 -15.96 16.60 9.33
CA ALA A 90 -16.61 17.67 10.07
C ALA A 90 -16.54 17.51 11.59
#